data_AF-A0A419JFP4-F1
#
_entry.id   AF-A0A419JFP4-F1
#
_cell.length_a   1.000
_cell.length_b   1.000
_cell.length_c   1.000
_cell.angle_alpha   90.00
_cell.angle_beta   90.00
_cell.angle_gamma   90.00
#
_symmetry.space_group_name_H-M   'P 1'
#
loop_
_entity.id
_entity.type
_entity.pdbx_description
1 polymer ?
#
loop_
_entity_poly.entity_id
_entity_poly.type
_entity_poly.pdbx_seq_one_letter_code
_entity_poly.pdbx_strand_id
1 'polypeptide(L)'
;MKANRKYRLSKDNQAQVGIGTLIIFIAMILVAAVAAAVLIQTSGVLQQKAQKTGKASTQEVSSNVDVDSIEGWRGGTQSSKSAADVFSDELYRLDLRCSLKVGSSPVDMNQAVITITDGTTTNDLRYIEGSLVTA
;
A
#
# COMPACT_ATOMS: atom_id res chain seq x y z
N MET A 1 -60.65 72.37 5.49
CA MET A 1 -59.24 72.48 5.06
C MET A 1 -58.46 71.30 5.64
N LYS A 2 -57.84 70.45 4.80
CA LYS A 2 -57.14 69.23 5.22
C LYS A 2 -55.63 69.46 5.09
N ALA A 3 -54.90 69.39 6.20
CA ALA A 3 -53.45 69.60 6.21
C ALA A 3 -52.71 68.33 5.77
N ASN A 4 -51.91 68.44 4.71
CA ASN A 4 -51.11 67.37 4.15
C ASN A 4 -49.72 67.37 4.82
N ARG A 5 -49.50 66.51 5.81
CA ARG A 5 -48.22 66.42 6.54
C ARG A 5 -47.28 65.46 5.80
N LYS A 6 -46.34 66.02 5.02
CA LYS A 6 -45.27 65.25 4.37
C LYS A 6 -44.23 64.82 5.42
N TYR A 7 -44.13 63.51 5.68
CA TYR A 7 -43.04 62.93 6.46
C TYR A 7 -41.73 63.09 5.66
N ARG A 8 -40.78 63.86 6.18
CA ARG A 8 -39.44 63.99 5.60
C ARG A 8 -38.61 62.81 6.09
N LEU A 9 -38.41 61.81 5.24
CA LEU A 9 -37.48 60.71 5.48
C LEU A 9 -36.05 61.26 5.34
N SER A 10 -35.32 61.41 6.45
CA SER A 10 -33.89 61.73 6.40
C SER A 10 -33.13 60.49 5.94
N LYS A 11 -32.29 60.64 4.92
CA LYS A 11 -31.49 59.54 4.36
C LYS A 11 -30.28 59.29 5.28
N ASP A 12 -30.41 58.37 6.21
CA ASP A 12 -29.30 57.94 7.09
C ASP A 12 -28.35 56.99 6.34
N ASN A 13 -27.69 57.52 5.30
CA ASN A 13 -26.74 56.77 4.48
C ASN A 13 -25.57 56.20 5.31
N GLN A 14 -25.20 56.83 6.42
CA GLN A 14 -24.10 56.34 7.28
C GLN A 14 -24.48 55.06 8.03
N ALA A 15 -25.69 54.99 8.59
CA ALA A 15 -26.19 53.78 9.25
C ALA A 15 -26.37 52.64 8.23
N GLN A 16 -26.80 52.97 7.00
CA GLN A 16 -26.93 51.99 5.91
C GLN A 16 -25.57 51.39 5.50
N VAL A 17 -24.51 52.19 5.41
CA VAL A 17 -23.17 51.70 5.09
C VAL A 17 -22.63 50.80 6.22
N GLY A 18 -22.85 51.16 7.49
CA GLY A 18 -22.43 50.36 8.64
C GLY A 18 -23.11 48.99 8.73
N ILE A 19 -24.40 48.90 8.35
CA ILE A 19 -25.10 47.61 8.26
C ILE A 19 -24.54 46.78 7.09
N GLY A 20 -24.25 47.42 5.95
CA GLY A 20 -23.64 46.76 4.79
C GLY A 20 -22.28 46.14 5.10
N THR A 21 -21.41 46.84 5.85
CA THR A 21 -20.09 46.31 6.24
C THR A 21 -20.19 45.14 7.22
N LEU A 22 -21.14 45.16 8.16
CA LEU A 22 -21.37 44.03 9.08
C LEU A 22 -21.85 42.77 8.35
N ILE A 23 -22.72 42.92 7.35
CA ILE A 23 -23.19 41.78 6.54
C ILE A 23 -22.03 41.14 5.79
N ILE A 24 -21.18 41.95 5.15
CA ILE A 24 -20.00 41.45 4.43
C ILE A 24 -19.01 40.79 5.39
N PHE A 25 -18.83 41.36 6.58
CA PHE A 25 -17.93 40.82 7.59
C PHE A 25 -18.35 39.41 8.02
N ILE A 26 -19.63 39.21 8.33
CA ILE A 26 -20.17 37.90 8.71
C ILE A 26 -20.07 36.93 7.53
N ALA A 27 -20.42 37.37 6.32
CA ALA A 27 -20.31 36.54 5.12
C ALA A 27 -18.86 36.06 4.87
N MET A 28 -17.88 36.95 5.00
CA MET A 28 -16.46 36.62 4.83
C MET A 28 -15.99 35.59 5.86
N ILE A 29 -16.42 35.72 7.12
CA ILE A 29 -16.09 34.76 8.18
C ILE A 29 -16.67 33.38 7.87
N LEU A 30 -17.92 33.29 7.40
CA LEU A 30 -18.53 32.00 7.04
C LEU A 30 -17.81 31.32 5.89
N VAL A 31 -17.44 32.06 4.84
CA VAL A 31 -16.67 31.52 3.71
C VAL A 31 -15.28 31.06 4.16
N ALA A 32 -14.60 31.85 5.01
CA ALA A 32 -13.29 31.49 5.54
C ALA A 32 -13.34 30.20 6.38
N ALA A 33 -14.39 30.01 7.20
CA ALA A 33 -14.57 28.80 7.99
C ALA A 33 -14.72 27.54 7.12
N VAL A 34 -15.53 27.62 6.06
CA VAL A 34 -15.71 26.50 5.12
C VAL A 34 -14.42 26.20 4.36
N ALA A 35 -13.72 27.24 3.88
CA ALA A 35 -12.45 27.08 3.18
C ALA A 35 -11.38 26.41 4.07
N ALA A 36 -11.27 26.84 5.34
CA ALA A 36 -10.36 26.23 6.30
C ALA A 36 -10.69 24.76 6.58
N ALA A 37 -11.98 24.42 6.72
CA ALA A 37 -12.42 23.04 6.94
C ALA A 37 -12.01 22.12 5.77
N VAL A 38 -12.20 22.56 4.53
CA VAL A 38 -11.80 21.79 3.34
C VAL A 38 -10.28 21.65 3.24
N LEU A 39 -9.52 22.70 3.55
CA LEU A 39 -8.05 22.64 3.56
C LEU A 39 -7.51 21.64 4.60
N ILE A 40 -8.11 21.61 5.79
CA ILE A 40 -7.75 20.64 6.83
C ILE A 40 -8.11 19.22 6.41
N GLN A 41 -9.31 19.01 5.87
CA GLN A 41 -9.77 17.69 5.44
C GLN A 41 -8.88 17.11 4.33
N THR A 42 -8.57 17.91 3.31
CA THR A 42 -7.70 17.50 2.20
C THR A 42 -6.28 17.21 2.68
N SER A 43 -5.73 18.06 3.55
CA SER A 43 -4.42 17.82 4.18
C SER A 43 -4.41 16.52 4.99
N GLY A 44 -5.47 16.24 5.76
CA GLY A 44 -5.60 15.02 6.54
C GLY A 44 -5.63 13.76 5.68
N VAL A 45 -6.41 13.76 4.60
CA VAL A 45 -6.46 12.63 3.64
C VAL A 45 -5.09 12.42 2.98
N LEU A 46 -4.43 13.49 2.56
CA LEU A 46 -3.09 13.41 1.97
C LEU A 46 -2.06 12.87 2.96
N GLN A 47 -2.12 13.28 4.24
CA GLN A 47 -1.24 12.76 5.29
C GLN A 47 -1.45 11.27 5.53
N GLN A 48 -2.71 10.83 5.66
CA GLN A 48 -3.02 9.40 5.82
C GLN A 48 -2.55 8.59 4.60
N LYS A 49 -2.77 9.12 3.39
CA LYS A 49 -2.30 8.46 2.16
C LYS A 49 -0.78 8.41 2.11
N ALA A 50 -0.09 9.50 2.44
CA ALA A 50 1.37 9.56 2.48
C ALA A 50 1.95 8.59 3.50
N GLN A 51 1.35 8.47 4.69
CA GLN A 51 1.74 7.49 5.70
C GLN A 51 1.53 6.04 5.22
N LYS A 52 0.37 5.74 4.60
CA LYS A 52 0.09 4.40 4.08
C LYS A 52 1.04 4.04 2.94
N THR A 53 1.28 4.96 2.00
CA THR A 53 2.24 4.75 0.91
C THR A 53 3.66 4.63 1.45
N GLY A 54 4.07 5.46 2.42
CA GLY A 54 5.38 5.35 3.05
C GLY A 54 5.59 3.99 3.70
N LYS A 55 4.61 3.51 4.49
CA LYS A 55 4.65 2.16 5.08
C LYS A 55 4.70 1.07 4.02
N ALA A 56 3.86 1.16 2.98
CA ALA A 56 3.83 0.17 1.90
C ALA A 56 5.16 0.15 1.11
N SER A 57 5.74 1.31 0.80
CA SER A 57 7.02 1.40 0.11
C SER A 57 8.18 0.90 0.96
N THR A 58 8.21 1.19 2.26
CA THR A 58 9.20 0.61 3.18
C THR A 58 9.04 -0.90 3.23
N GLN A 59 7.81 -1.40 3.33
CA GLN A 59 7.53 -2.83 3.33
C GLN A 59 7.96 -3.48 2.01
N GLU A 60 7.68 -2.87 0.86
CA GLU A 60 8.06 -3.40 -0.45
C GLU A 60 9.58 -3.57 -0.58
N VAL A 61 10.37 -2.59 -0.12
CA VAL A 61 11.84 -2.66 -0.23
C VAL A 61 12.48 -3.51 0.87
N SER A 62 11.83 -3.65 2.04
CA SER A 62 12.34 -4.46 3.15
C SER A 62 11.93 -5.93 3.07
N SER A 63 10.84 -6.25 2.37
CA SER A 63 10.34 -7.62 2.18
C SER A 63 11.20 -8.38 1.17
N ASN A 64 12.38 -8.78 1.60
CA ASN A 64 13.24 -9.62 0.79
C ASN A 64 13.34 -11.01 1.40
N VAL A 65 13.12 -12.02 0.56
CA VAL A 65 13.45 -13.43 0.82
C VAL A 65 14.83 -13.66 0.22
N ASP A 66 15.75 -14.23 1.00
CA ASP A 66 17.05 -14.67 0.50
C ASP A 66 17.04 -16.19 0.30
N VAL A 67 17.77 -16.65 -0.70
CA VAL A 67 17.99 -18.08 -0.93
C VAL A 67 19.33 -18.44 -0.31
N ASP A 68 19.32 -19.16 0.81
CA ASP A 68 20.52 -19.50 1.58
C ASP A 68 21.27 -20.67 0.95
N SER A 69 20.56 -21.70 0.52
CA SER A 69 21.16 -22.84 -0.16
C SER A 69 20.21 -23.48 -1.17
N ILE A 70 20.82 -24.01 -2.22
CA ILE A 70 20.16 -24.78 -3.27
C ILE A 70 20.84 -26.14 -3.29
N GLU A 71 20.11 -27.18 -2.92
CA GLU A 71 20.60 -28.55 -2.84
C GLU A 71 19.91 -29.40 -3.91
N GLY A 72 20.71 -30.15 -4.67
CA GLY A 72 20.21 -30.99 -5.76
C GLY A 72 20.51 -32.46 -5.48
N TRP A 73 19.47 -33.30 -5.54
CA TRP A 73 19.59 -34.75 -5.40
C TRP A 73 19.48 -35.40 -6.77
N ARG A 74 20.58 -36.02 -7.22
CA ARG A 74 20.60 -36.88 -8.41
C ARG A 74 20.24 -38.31 -8.01
N GLY A 75 19.28 -38.90 -8.70
CA GLY A 75 18.92 -40.30 -8.48
C GLY A 75 20.06 -41.22 -8.95
N GLY A 76 20.33 -42.31 -8.24
CA GLY A 76 21.23 -43.36 -8.73
C GLY A 76 20.55 -44.16 -9.85
N THR A 77 21.21 -44.31 -11.00
CA THR A 77 20.66 -45.05 -12.16
C THR A 77 20.68 -46.57 -11.95
N GLN A 78 21.43 -47.07 -10.97
CA GLN A 78 21.52 -48.49 -10.64
C GLN A 78 21.60 -48.66 -9.12
N SER A 79 20.60 -49.29 -8.49
CA SER A 79 20.78 -49.89 -7.15
C SER A 79 21.70 -51.12 -7.27
N SER A 80 22.98 -50.91 -7.55
CA SER A 80 23.97 -51.99 -7.65
C SER A 80 24.87 -51.99 -6.42
N LYS A 81 24.86 -53.10 -5.69
CA LYS A 81 25.67 -53.41 -4.50
C LYS A 81 27.18 -53.49 -4.83
N SER A 82 27.77 -52.47 -5.44
CA SER A 82 29.21 -52.43 -5.74
C SER A 82 29.71 -50.99 -5.88
N ALA A 83 30.53 -50.60 -4.91
CA ALA A 83 31.59 -49.59 -4.77
C ALA A 83 31.75 -48.35 -5.70
N ALA A 84 31.02 -48.19 -6.80
CA ALA A 84 31.03 -46.99 -7.64
C ALA A 84 29.58 -46.61 -7.96
N ASP A 85 29.04 -45.66 -7.19
CA ASP A 85 27.68 -45.16 -7.35
C ASP A 85 27.60 -44.38 -8.68
N VAL A 86 26.84 -44.91 -9.65
CA VAL A 86 26.61 -44.25 -10.94
C VAL A 86 25.39 -43.34 -10.78
N PHE A 87 25.65 -42.06 -10.54
CA PHE A 87 24.60 -41.03 -10.52
C PHE A 87 23.99 -40.83 -11.92
N SER A 88 22.68 -40.62 -11.97
CA SER A 88 21.97 -40.17 -13.17
C SER A 88 22.47 -38.79 -13.60
N ASP A 89 22.40 -38.51 -14.90
CA ASP A 89 22.65 -37.17 -15.48
C ASP A 89 21.47 -36.21 -15.21
N GLU A 90 20.33 -36.75 -14.76
CA GLU A 90 19.12 -35.99 -14.45
C GLU A 90 19.03 -35.63 -12.96
N LEU A 91 18.58 -34.41 -12.67
CA LEU A 91 18.24 -33.96 -11.33
C LEU A 91 16.84 -34.45 -10.96
N TYR A 92 16.72 -35.25 -9.89
CA TYR A 92 15.44 -35.81 -9.46
C TYR A 92 14.69 -34.89 -8.49
N ARG A 93 15.42 -34.19 -7.62
CA ARG A 93 14.85 -33.31 -6.60
C ARG A 93 15.74 -32.09 -6.39
N LEU A 94 15.09 -30.94 -6.22
CA LEU A 94 15.71 -29.67 -5.87
C LEU A 94 15.12 -29.18 -4.55
N ASP A 95 15.96 -29.03 -3.52
CA ASP A 95 15.60 -28.46 -2.24
C ASP A 95 16.14 -27.02 -2.15
N LEU A 96 15.23 -26.07 -1.94
CA LEU A 96 15.53 -24.66 -1.81
C LEU A 96 15.33 -24.25 -0.35
N ARG A 97 16.40 -23.80 0.31
CA ARG A 97 16.31 -23.22 1.65
C ARG A 97 16.32 -21.71 1.52
N CYS A 98 15.20 -21.10 1.86
CA CYS A 98 15.04 -19.66 1.88
C CYS A 98 14.81 -19.16 3.31
N SER A 99 15.35 -17.98 3.60
CA SER A 99 15.12 -17.27 4.86
C SER A 99 14.72 -15.82 4.58
N LEU A 100 14.10 -15.21 5.57
CA LEU A 100 13.77 -13.78 5.51
C LEU A 100 15.03 -12.97 5.85
N LYS A 101 15.32 -11.93 5.07
CA LYS A 101 16.39 -10.99 5.42
C LYS A 101 16.09 -10.27 6.73
N VAL A 102 17.13 -9.84 7.43
CA VAL A 102 16.98 -9.05 8.66
C VAL A 102 16.15 -7.79 8.39
N GLY A 103 15.14 -7.54 9.22
CA GLY A 103 14.22 -6.42 9.04
C GLY A 103 13.13 -6.62 7.99
N SER A 104 13.06 -7.81 7.36
CA SER A 104 11.92 -8.21 6.53
C SER A 104 10.71 -8.52 7.40
N SER A 105 9.51 -8.19 6.92
CA SER A 105 8.29 -8.65 7.57
C SER A 105 7.94 -10.05 7.06
N PRO A 106 7.06 -10.78 7.77
CA PRO A 106 6.63 -12.10 7.33
C PRO A 106 6.09 -12.08 5.89
N VAL A 107 6.56 -13.01 5.06
CA VAL A 107 6.10 -13.18 3.68
C VAL A 107 5.17 -14.38 3.63
N ASP A 108 4.02 -14.21 2.98
CA ASP A 108 3.06 -15.29 2.78
C ASP A 108 3.52 -16.20 1.63
N MET A 109 3.86 -17.45 1.96
CA MET A 109 4.30 -18.45 0.99
C MET A 109 3.16 -18.98 0.10
N ASN A 110 1.90 -18.78 0.48
CA ASN A 110 0.76 -19.17 -0.36
C ASN A 110 0.66 -18.33 -1.64
N GLN A 111 1.12 -17.08 -1.58
CA GLN A 111 1.17 -16.19 -2.73
C GLN A 111 2.52 -16.24 -3.47
N ALA A 112 3.49 -16.99 -2.96
CA ALA A 112 4.79 -17.13 -3.59
C ALA A 112 4.69 -17.98 -4.87
N VAL A 113 5.42 -17.54 -5.91
CA VAL A 113 5.59 -18.27 -7.16
C VAL A 113 7.08 -18.46 -7.38
N ILE A 114 7.50 -19.71 -7.55
CA ILE A 114 8.89 -20.07 -7.82
C ILE A 114 8.99 -20.47 -9.28
N THR A 115 9.67 -19.67 -10.09
CA THR A 115 9.88 -19.97 -11.51
C THR A 115 11.24 -20.63 -11.69
N ILE A 116 11.26 -21.79 -12.33
CA ILE A 116 12.49 -22.54 -12.67
C ILE A 116 12.58 -22.63 -14.19
N THR A 117 13.77 -22.37 -14.74
CA THR A 117 14.04 -22.47 -16.18
C THR A 117 15.33 -23.24 -16.45
N ASP A 118 15.28 -24.11 -17.45
CA ASP A 118 16.44 -24.85 -17.99
C ASP A 118 16.90 -24.24 -19.34
N GLY A 119 16.67 -22.94 -19.52
CA GLY A 119 17.03 -22.19 -20.74
C GLY A 119 16.13 -22.43 -21.96
N THR A 120 15.43 -23.57 -22.03
CA THR A 120 14.49 -23.91 -23.12
C THR A 120 13.04 -23.99 -22.65
N THR A 121 12.81 -24.44 -21.42
CA THR A 121 11.49 -24.55 -20.80
C THR A 121 11.47 -23.77 -19.49
N THR A 122 10.34 -23.15 -19.19
CA THR A 122 10.12 -22.39 -17.96
C THR A 122 8.87 -22.95 -17.28
N ASN A 123 9.00 -23.29 -16.00
CA ASN A 123 7.91 -23.83 -15.20
C ASN A 123 7.70 -22.97 -13.96
N ASP A 124 6.44 -22.67 -13.68
CA ASP A 124 6.03 -21.92 -12.49
C ASP A 124 5.48 -22.88 -11.43
N LEU A 125 6.19 -22.97 -10.31
CA LEU A 125 5.77 -23.71 -9.14
C LEU A 125 4.97 -22.80 -8.23
N ARG A 126 3.76 -23.23 -7.88
CA ARG A 126 2.87 -22.52 -6.95
C ARG A 126 2.68 -23.39 -5.72
N TYR A 127 2.47 -22.75 -4.57
CA TYR A 127 2.10 -23.47 -3.38
C TYR A 127 0.79 -24.25 -3.63
N ILE A 128 0.84 -25.56 -3.41
CA ILE A 128 -0.32 -26.44 -3.39
C ILE A 128 -0.40 -26.97 -1.96
N GLU A 129 -1.54 -26.80 -1.30
CA GLU A 129 -1.72 -27.27 0.07
C GLU A 129 -1.34 -28.75 0.19
N GLY A 130 -0.27 -29.01 0.94
CA GLY A 130 0.16 -30.36 1.33
C GLY A 130 0.00 -30.51 2.83
N SER A 131 -0.65 -31.57 3.29
CA SER A 131 -0.68 -31.93 4.70
C SER A 131 0.76 -32.23 5.15
N LEU A 132 1.33 -31.34 5.97
CA LEU A 132 2.63 -31.57 6.61
C LEU A 132 2.44 -32.59 7.73
N VAL A 133 2.64 -33.88 7.44
CA VAL A 133 2.84 -34.89 8.47
C VAL A 133 4.27 -34.70 8.99
N THR A 134 4.40 -33.92 10.06
CA THR A 134 5.64 -33.86 10.84
C THR A 134 5.64 -35.11 11.73
N ALA A 135 6.57 -36.04 11.48
CA ALA A 135 6.84 -37.16 12.38
C ALA A 135 7.73 -36.71 13.54
#